data_AF-B6IL19-F1
#
_entry.id   AF-B6IL19-F1
#
_cell.length_a   1.000
_cell.length_b   1.000
_cell.length_c   1.000
_cell.angle_alpha   90.00
_cell.angle_beta   90.00
_cell.angle_gamma   90.00
#
_symmetry.space_group_name_H-M   'P 1'
#
loop_
_entity.id
_entity.type
_entity.pdbx_description
1 polymer ?
#
loop_
_entity_poly.entity_id
_entity_poly.type
_entity_poly.pdbx_seq_one_letter_code
_entity_poly.pdbx_strand_id
1 'polypeptide(L)'
;MSNSFAFRLQGVAVKGKLTCGGKPWKNAKVKLFDIDTNPGDPDDLLDEKYTDKDGEFRLDGTTREMTPIDPVLYIYHDCEDSIKVRLDFSR
;
A
#
# COMPACT_ATOMS: atom_id res chain seq x y z
N MET A 1 22.87 22.44 -14.50
CA MET A 1 21.53 22.43 -13.87
C MET A 1 21.75 22.36 -12.37
N SER A 2 21.32 23.37 -11.61
CA SER A 2 21.48 23.39 -10.15
C SER A 2 20.50 22.40 -9.52
N ASN A 3 20.98 21.25 -9.06
CA ASN A 3 20.15 20.34 -8.26
C ASN A 3 19.97 20.97 -6.87
N SER A 4 18.82 21.60 -6.65
CA SER A 4 18.42 22.08 -5.33
C SER A 4 17.98 20.89 -4.48
N PHE A 5 18.77 20.55 -3.46
CA PHE A 5 18.38 19.58 -2.43
C PHE A 5 17.41 20.26 -1.46
N ALA A 6 16.13 20.16 -1.75
CA ALA A 6 15.05 20.63 -0.90
C ALA A 6 13.97 19.55 -0.84
N PHE A 7 13.31 19.43 0.31
CA PHE A 7 12.12 18.59 0.45
C PHE A 7 11.03 19.07 -0.51
N ARG A 8 10.59 18.18 -1.39
CA ARG A 8 9.52 18.42 -2.37
C ARG A 8 8.31 17.60 -1.97
N LEU A 9 7.13 18.21 -2.06
CA LEU A 9 5.89 17.44 -1.98
C LEU A 9 5.79 16.57 -3.23
N GLN A 10 5.72 15.26 -3.04
CA GLN A 10 5.59 14.26 -4.07
C GLN A 10 4.38 13.38 -3.77
N GLY A 11 3.84 12.73 -4.78
CA GLY A 11 2.62 11.95 -4.60
C GLY A 11 2.39 10.92 -5.69
N VAL A 12 1.67 9.88 -5.32
CA VAL A 12 1.30 8.76 -6.18
C VAL A 12 -0.13 8.35 -5.88
N ALA A 13 -0.84 7.89 -6.91
CA ALA A 13 -2.16 7.32 -6.77
C ALA A 13 -2.26 6.00 -7.55
N VAL A 14 -2.90 5.02 -6.94
CA VAL A 14 -3.11 3.69 -7.53
C VAL A 14 -4.60 3.36 -7.48
N LYS A 15 -5.13 2.80 -8.56
CA LYS A 15 -6.47 2.23 -8.60
C LYS A 15 -6.41 0.80 -9.12
N GLY A 16 -7.26 -0.07 -8.62
CA GLY A 16 -7.28 -1.47 -9.04
C GLY A 16 -8.55 -2.19 -8.62
N LYS A 17 -8.65 -3.46 -9.01
CA LYS A 17 -9.73 -4.38 -8.69
C LYS A 17 -9.14 -5.73 -8.30
N LEU A 18 -9.49 -6.25 -7.14
CA LEU A 18 -9.06 -7.56 -6.67
C LEU A 18 -10.14 -8.61 -6.93
N THR A 19 -9.71 -9.79 -7.36
CA THR A 19 -10.56 -10.96 -7.56
C THR A 19 -9.92 -12.19 -6.96
N CYS A 20 -10.74 -13.10 -6.42
CA CYS A 20 -10.32 -14.40 -5.91
C CYS A 20 -11.28 -15.48 -6.41
N GLY A 21 -10.77 -16.58 -6.97
CA GLY A 21 -11.62 -17.65 -7.54
C GLY A 21 -12.65 -17.12 -8.55
N GLY A 22 -12.29 -16.09 -9.32
CA GLY A 22 -13.17 -15.44 -10.31
C GLY A 22 -14.26 -14.52 -9.73
N LYS A 23 -14.30 -14.30 -8.41
CA LYS A 23 -15.25 -13.41 -7.75
C LYS A 23 -14.56 -12.13 -7.24
N PRO A 24 -15.25 -10.97 -7.21
CA PRO A 24 -14.73 -9.78 -6.56
C PRO A 24 -14.31 -10.05 -5.11
N TRP A 25 -13.12 -9.59 -4.75
CA TRP A 25 -12.59 -9.77 -3.41
C TRP A 25 -12.82 -8.51 -2.58
N LYS A 26 -13.90 -8.51 -1.81
CA LYS A 26 -14.32 -7.42 -0.94
C LYS A 26 -13.53 -7.41 0.36
N ASN A 27 -13.30 -6.21 0.90
CA ASN A 27 -12.74 -6.00 2.24
C ASN A 27 -11.30 -6.52 2.41
N ALA A 28 -10.52 -6.62 1.33
CA ALA A 28 -9.06 -6.74 1.44
C ALA A 28 -8.49 -5.40 1.88
N LYS A 29 -7.57 -5.43 2.83
CA LYS A 29 -6.79 -4.25 3.21
C LYS A 29 -5.73 -4.01 2.14
N VAL A 30 -5.62 -2.77 1.69
CA VAL A 30 -4.59 -2.29 0.77
C VAL A 30 -3.90 -1.08 1.38
N LYS A 31 -2.58 -1.02 1.28
CA LYS A 31 -1.76 0.07 1.80
C LYS A 31 -0.77 0.54 0.75
N LEU A 32 -0.60 1.84 0.63
CA LEU A 32 0.41 2.47 -0.20
C LEU A 32 1.47 3.05 0.73
N PHE A 33 2.70 2.61 0.56
CA PHE A 33 3.86 3.10 1.30
C PHE A 33 4.84 3.79 0.38
N ASP A 34 5.59 4.73 0.92
CA ASP A 34 6.93 5.06 0.46
C ASP A 34 7.91 4.16 1.23
N ILE A 35 8.85 3.51 0.54
CA ILE A 35 9.84 2.65 1.20
C ILE A 35 11.21 3.28 1.04
N ASP A 36 11.78 3.71 2.16
CA ASP A 36 12.97 4.54 2.15
C ASP A 36 14.22 3.69 2.27
N THR A 37 15.02 3.70 1.21
CA THR A 37 16.30 2.98 1.19
C THR A 37 17.46 3.80 1.77
N ASN A 38 17.22 5.09 2.06
CA ASN A 38 18.22 6.01 2.59
C ASN A 38 18.29 5.96 4.13
N PRO A 39 19.49 5.92 4.73
CA PRO A 39 19.63 5.93 6.19
C PRO A 39 19.04 7.17 6.84
N GLY A 40 18.17 6.97 7.83
CA GLY A 40 17.59 8.06 8.63
C GLY A 40 16.25 8.57 8.12
N ASP A 41 15.74 7.98 7.05
CA ASP A 41 14.43 8.24 6.49
C ASP A 41 13.53 7.01 6.75
N PRO A 42 12.44 7.14 7.52
CA PRO A 42 11.58 6.02 7.86
C PRO A 42 10.46 5.81 6.84
N ASP A 43 10.19 4.55 6.49
CA ASP A 43 9.06 4.18 5.60
C ASP A 43 7.75 4.90 5.96
N ASP A 44 7.19 5.63 4.99
CA ASP A 44 5.97 6.41 5.15
C ASP A 44 4.71 5.66 4.69
N LEU A 45 3.71 5.53 5.56
CA LEU A 45 2.36 5.11 5.13
C LEU A 45 1.65 6.29 4.45
N LEU A 46 1.47 6.19 3.13
CA LEU A 46 0.86 7.25 2.32
C LEU A 46 -0.68 7.20 2.31
N ASP A 47 -1.28 6.00 2.21
CA ASP A 47 -2.74 5.80 2.28
C ASP A 47 -3.07 4.33 2.65
N GLU A 48 -4.21 4.10 3.33
CA GLU A 48 -4.73 2.77 3.70
C GLU A 48 -6.24 2.72 3.46
N LYS A 49 -6.70 1.73 2.69
CA LYS A 49 -8.13 1.51 2.41
C LYS A 49 -8.47 0.04 2.35
N TYR A 50 -9.76 -0.24 2.15
CA TYR A 50 -10.28 -1.57 1.91
C TYR A 50 -10.96 -1.63 0.54
N THR A 51 -10.86 -2.76 -0.15
CA THR A 51 -11.61 -2.99 -1.39
C THR A 51 -13.11 -2.97 -1.14
N ASP A 52 -13.86 -2.39 -2.08
CA ASP A 52 -15.31 -2.28 -2.00
C ASP A 52 -16.05 -3.57 -2.37
N LYS A 53 -17.39 -3.49 -2.50
CA LYS A 53 -18.23 -4.65 -2.86
C LYS A 53 -17.91 -5.27 -4.22
N ASP A 54 -17.32 -4.49 -5.14
CA ASP A 54 -16.95 -4.90 -6.49
C ASP A 54 -15.44 -5.23 -6.57
N GLY A 55 -14.76 -5.27 -5.42
CA GLY A 55 -13.34 -5.55 -5.28
C GLY A 55 -12.45 -4.36 -5.66
N GLU A 56 -13.04 -3.19 -5.88
CA GLU A 56 -12.32 -2.01 -6.37
C GLU A 56 -11.68 -1.23 -5.22
N PHE A 57 -10.53 -0.62 -5.49
CA PHE A 57 -9.85 0.27 -4.56
C PHE A 57 -9.18 1.43 -5.30
N ARG A 58 -9.01 2.55 -4.58
CA ARG A 58 -8.22 3.70 -5.02
C ARG A 58 -7.47 4.29 -3.83
N LEU A 59 -6.15 4.20 -3.88
CA LEU A 59 -5.24 4.84 -2.93
C LEU A 59 -4.65 6.10 -3.55
N ASP A 60 -4.48 7.13 -2.74
CA ASP A 60 -3.89 8.40 -3.13
C ASP A 60 -3.16 9.00 -1.93
N GLY A 61 -1.84 9.20 -2.07
CA GLY A 61 -1.03 9.66 -0.96
C GLY A 61 0.14 10.51 -1.41
N THR A 62 0.64 11.32 -0.47
CA THR A 62 1.71 12.29 -0.71
C THR A 62 2.63 12.33 0.50
N THR A 63 3.93 12.46 0.26
CA THR A 63 4.93 12.76 1.31
C THR A 63 5.89 13.86 0.85
N ARG A 64 6.63 14.44 1.79
CA ARG A 64 7.62 15.49 1.53
C ARG A 64 9.01 14.88 1.60
N GLU A 65 9.56 14.57 0.43
CA GLU A 65 10.85 13.91 0.32
C GLU A 65 11.94 14.73 -0.39
N MET A 66 13.20 14.52 0.01
CA MET A 66 14.35 15.11 -0.68
C MET A 66 14.69 14.37 -1.97
N THR A 67 14.61 13.04 -1.93
CA THR A 67 14.81 12.12 -3.06
C THR A 67 13.47 11.82 -3.74
N PRO A 68 13.45 11.21 -4.94
CA PRO A 68 12.23 10.62 -5.47
C PRO A 68 11.64 9.62 -4.47
N ILE A 69 10.31 9.57 -4.40
CA ILE A 69 9.58 8.56 -3.62
C ILE A 69 9.67 7.18 -4.30
N ASP A 70 9.70 6.11 -3.52
CA ASP A 70 9.81 4.69 -3.88
C ASP A 70 8.51 3.93 -3.49
N PRO A 71 7.40 4.15 -4.22
CA PRO A 71 6.09 3.70 -3.78
C PRO A 71 5.88 2.19 -3.90
N VAL A 72 5.37 1.57 -2.84
CA VAL A 72 5.02 0.13 -2.77
C VAL A 72 3.57 -0.06 -2.36
N LEU A 73 2.85 -0.89 -3.13
CA LEU A 73 1.48 -1.31 -2.81
C LEU A 73 1.50 -2.65 -2.07
N TYR A 74 1.05 -2.67 -0.83
CA TYR A 74 0.78 -3.89 -0.08
C TYR A 74 -0.69 -4.27 -0.20
N ILE A 75 -0.95 -5.53 -0.56
CA ILE A 75 -2.29 -6.12 -0.60
C ILE A 75 -2.31 -7.27 0.41
N TYR A 76 -3.16 -7.14 1.43
CA TYR A 76 -3.32 -8.17 2.45
C TYR A 76 -4.53 -9.04 2.10
N HIS A 77 -4.28 -10.33 1.87
CA HIS A 77 -5.32 -11.31 1.54
C HIS A 77 -4.93 -12.69 2.06
N ASP A 78 -5.95 -13.53 2.29
CA ASP A 78 -5.85 -14.98 2.53
C ASP A 78 -6.48 -15.77 1.36
N CYS A 79 -6.72 -15.09 0.23
CA CYS A 79 -7.25 -15.72 -0.99
C CYS A 79 -6.29 -16.80 -1.50
N GLU A 80 -6.71 -18.07 -1.36
CA GLU A 80 -6.10 -19.25 -1.97
C GLU A 80 -4.57 -19.38 -1.77
N ASP A 81 -4.02 -18.78 -0.72
CA ASP A 81 -2.57 -18.76 -0.45
C ASP A 81 -2.05 -20.09 0.16
N SER A 82 -2.95 -21.07 0.33
CA SER A 82 -2.70 -22.38 0.94
C SER A 82 -2.23 -22.33 2.41
N ILE A 83 -2.23 -21.16 3.06
CA ILE A 83 -1.81 -20.96 4.45
C ILE A 83 -3.05 -20.66 5.30
N LYS A 84 -3.54 -21.68 6.03
CA LYS A 84 -4.61 -21.48 7.01
C LYS A 84 -4.02 -20.98 8.32
N VAL A 85 -4.14 -19.67 8.58
CA VAL A 85 -3.80 -19.09 9.89
C VAL A 85 -4.82 -19.57 10.93
N ARG A 86 -4.45 -20.52 11.80
CA ARG A 86 -5.25 -20.90 12.97
C ARG A 86 -4.91 -19.96 14.13
N LEU A 87 -5.84 -19.07 14.47
CA LEU A 87 -5.76 -18.27 15.69
C LEU A 87 -6.40 -19.06 16.83
N ASP A 88 -5.61 -19.93 17.48
CA ASP A 88 -6.03 -20.59 18.72
C ASP A 88 -5.87 -19.60 19.87
N PHE A 89 -6.97 -18.97 20.28
CA PHE A 89 -7.02 -18.20 21.51
C PHE A 89 -7.15 -19.17 22.69
N SER A 90 -6.03 -19.48 23.36
CA SER A 90 -6.08 -20.08 24.70
C SER A 90 -6.68 -19.05 25.65
N ARG A 91 -7.82 -19.39 26.26
CA ARG A 91 -8.38 -18.63 27.39
C ARG A 91 -7.43 -18.64 28.58
#